data_AF-A0A2M8P938-F1
#
_entry.id   AF-A0A2M8P938-F1
#
_cell.length_a   1.000
_cell.length_b   1.000
_cell.length_c   1.000
_cell.angle_alpha   90.00
_cell.angle_beta   90.00
_cell.angle_gamma   90.00
#
_symmetry.space_group_name_H-M   'P 1'
#
loop_
_entity.id
_entity.type
_entity.pdbx_description
1 polymer ?
#
loop_
_entity_poly.entity_id
_entity_poly.type
_entity_poly.pdbx_seq_one_letter_code
_entity_poly.pdbx_strand_id
1 'polypeptide(L)'
;ALPALPPYSLTPLRLAAGAPPDLPALIATPERLENAYLALTFNAAGDLVAIYDKEHGRHVLAEGAQGNQFQAFHDAPRMFDAWNIDPLDELPFESAAPAESIRVIEVGALRATLEIVRRIKSSLIRQRVSLSAHSLVG
;
A
#
# COMPACT_ATOMS: atom_id res chain seq x y z
N ALA A 1 22.47 4.28 -6.51
CA ALA A 1 21.64 3.45 -5.61
C ALA A 1 22.45 3.18 -4.33
N LEU A 2 21.81 3.20 -3.15
CA LEU A 2 22.49 2.75 -1.93
C LEU A 2 22.75 1.24 -2.07
N PRO A 3 23.97 0.76 -1.76
CA PRO A 3 24.26 -0.68 -1.79
C PRO A 3 23.38 -1.41 -0.77
N ALA A 4 22.98 -2.64 -1.08
CA ALA A 4 22.34 -3.51 -0.11
C ALA A 4 23.24 -3.64 1.11
N LEU A 5 22.72 -3.31 2.30
CA LEU A 5 23.48 -3.38 3.54
C LEU A 5 23.43 -4.82 4.07
N PRO A 6 24.59 -5.50 4.23
CA PRO A 6 24.61 -6.77 4.93
C PRO A 6 24.06 -6.63 6.35
N PRO A 7 23.44 -7.70 6.91
CA PRO A 7 23.04 -7.71 8.32
C PRO A 7 24.19 -7.31 9.24
N TYR A 8 23.90 -6.47 10.24
CA TYR A 8 24.87 -6.00 11.24
C TYR A 8 26.08 -5.22 10.68
N SER A 9 25.95 -4.56 9.53
CA SER A 9 27.03 -3.75 8.94
C SER A 9 26.84 -2.24 9.15
N LEU A 10 27.93 -1.48 9.01
CA LEU A 10 27.91 -0.02 8.96
C LEU A 10 28.53 0.46 7.65
N THR A 11 27.82 1.34 6.93
CA THR A 11 28.35 2.00 5.73
C THR A 11 28.37 3.51 5.96
N PRO A 12 29.55 4.14 6.03
CA PRO A 12 29.63 5.59 6.18
C PRO A 12 29.18 6.28 4.90
N LEU A 13 28.27 7.24 5.02
CA LEU A 13 27.82 8.08 3.91
C LEU A 13 28.56 9.41 3.91
N ARG A 14 28.91 9.89 2.72
CA ARG A 14 29.47 11.22 2.51
C ARG A 14 28.54 11.99 1.56
N LEU A 15 28.19 13.20 1.95
CA LEU A 15 27.53 14.13 1.04
C LEU A 15 28.54 14.60 -0.01
N ALA A 16 28.17 14.46 -1.28
CA ALA A 16 28.93 14.95 -2.41
C ALA A 16 27.99 15.75 -3.31
N ALA A 17 28.52 16.80 -3.94
CA ALA A 17 27.79 17.52 -4.97
C ALA A 17 27.72 16.68 -6.25
N GLY A 18 26.54 16.58 -6.85
CA GLY A 18 26.32 15.83 -8.08
C GLY A 18 24.86 15.82 -8.48
N ALA A 19 24.58 15.58 -9.77
CA ALA A 19 23.22 15.35 -10.23
C ALA A 19 22.71 14.02 -9.63
N PRO A 20 21.42 13.94 -9.25
CA PRO A 20 20.85 12.67 -8.82
C PRO A 20 20.96 11.63 -9.95
N PRO A 21 21.14 10.34 -9.59
CA PRO A 21 21.18 9.29 -10.59
C PRO A 21 19.87 9.26 -11.38
N ASP A 22 19.96 8.94 -12.67
CA ASP A 22 18.79 8.69 -13.50
C ASP A 22 18.11 7.41 -13.00
N LEU A 23 16.87 7.54 -12.55
CA LEU A 23 16.08 6.45 -12.00
C LEU A 23 14.85 6.24 -12.89
N PRO A 24 14.42 4.99 -13.10
CA PRO A 24 13.21 4.72 -13.85
C PRO A 24 12.05 5.48 -13.22
N ALA A 25 11.27 6.15 -14.06
CA ALA A 25 10.20 7.01 -13.61
C ALA A 25 9.15 6.22 -12.82
N LEU A 26 8.77 6.75 -11.66
CA LEU A 26 7.58 6.32 -10.94
C LEU A 26 6.36 7.03 -11.53
N ILE A 27 5.32 6.26 -11.81
CA ILE A 27 4.03 6.80 -12.25
C ILE A 27 3.11 6.84 -11.04
N ALA A 28 2.52 8.00 -10.81
CA ALA A 28 1.56 8.21 -9.74
C ALA A 28 0.40 9.09 -10.21
N THR A 29 -0.78 8.52 -10.13
CA THR A 29 -2.08 9.17 -10.35
C THR A 29 -3.04 8.65 -9.27
N PRO A 30 -4.17 9.31 -8.99
CA PRO A 30 -5.13 8.80 -8.03
C PRO A 30 -5.55 7.34 -8.30
N GLU A 31 -5.55 6.90 -9.55
CA GLU A 31 -5.98 5.57 -9.98
C GLU A 31 -4.81 4.58 -10.15
N ARG A 32 -3.55 5.02 -10.06
CA ARG A 32 -2.39 4.17 -10.41
C ARG A 32 -1.11 4.54 -9.67
N LEU A 33 -0.45 3.52 -9.12
CA LEU A 33 0.95 3.57 -8.69
C LEU A 33 1.75 2.53 -9.46
N GLU A 34 2.86 2.93 -10.06
CA GLU A 34 3.67 2.02 -10.88
C GLU A 34 5.16 2.31 -10.84
N ASN A 35 5.94 1.24 -10.79
CA ASN A 35 7.39 1.23 -10.93
C ASN A 35 7.80 0.22 -12.03
N ALA A 36 9.09 -0.10 -12.11
CA ALA A 36 9.61 -1.06 -13.10
C ALA A 36 9.06 -2.49 -12.92
N TYR A 37 8.59 -2.84 -11.72
CA TYR A 37 8.27 -4.20 -11.30
C TYR A 37 6.76 -4.46 -11.13
N LEU A 38 6.02 -3.44 -10.70
CA LEU A 38 4.63 -3.55 -10.28
C LEU A 38 3.80 -2.41 -10.86
N ALA A 39 2.55 -2.72 -11.19
CA ALA A 39 1.51 -1.72 -11.47
C ALA A 39 0.30 -1.99 -10.58
N LEU A 40 -0.02 -1.04 -9.70
CA LEU A 40 -1.17 -1.07 -8.80
C LEU A 40 -2.26 -0.17 -9.40
N THR A 41 -3.48 -0.69 -9.48
CA THR A 41 -4.65 0.05 -9.98
C THR A 41 -5.68 0.21 -8.89
N PHE A 42 -6.19 1.43 -8.72
CA PHE A 42 -7.21 1.80 -7.76
C PHE A 42 -8.50 2.21 -8.48
N ASN A 43 -9.65 1.82 -7.94
CA ASN A 43 -10.94 2.30 -8.44
C ASN A 43 -11.28 3.69 -7.86
N ALA A 44 -12.38 4.30 -8.31
CA ALA A 44 -12.85 5.60 -7.81
C ALA A 44 -13.26 5.60 -6.32
N ALA A 45 -13.55 4.42 -5.74
CA ALA A 45 -13.80 4.26 -4.31
C ALA A 45 -12.49 4.13 -3.49
N GLY A 46 -11.33 4.09 -4.14
CA GLY A 46 -10.02 3.97 -3.53
C GLY A 46 -9.59 2.54 -3.22
N ASP A 47 -10.27 1.53 -3.74
CA ASP A 47 -9.93 0.13 -3.51
C ASP A 47 -8.89 -0.35 -4.51
N LEU A 48 -7.97 -1.19 -4.05
CA LEU A 48 -6.94 -1.79 -4.90
C LEU A 48 -7.56 -2.93 -5.71
N VAL A 49 -7.79 -2.72 -7.00
CA VAL A 49 -8.52 -3.65 -7.87
C VAL A 49 -7.61 -4.49 -8.76
N ALA A 50 -6.36 -4.08 -8.94
CA ALA A 50 -5.37 -4.89 -9.62
C ALA A 50 -3.97 -4.63 -9.08
N ILE A 51 -3.19 -5.70 -8.99
CA ILE A 51 -1.74 -5.66 -8.83
C ILE A 51 -1.19 -6.51 -9.97
N TYR A 52 -0.47 -5.89 -10.90
CA TYR A 52 0.20 -6.58 -11.98
C TYR A 52 1.68 -6.70 -11.67
N ASP A 53 2.16 -7.93 -11.59
CA ASP A 53 3.57 -8.29 -11.46
C ASP A 53 4.18 -8.38 -12.85
N LYS A 54 5.05 -7.42 -13.16
CA LYS A 54 5.70 -7.28 -14.47
C LYS A 54 6.85 -8.26 -14.65
N GLU A 55 7.46 -8.74 -13.57
CA GLU A 55 8.54 -9.72 -13.66
C GLU A 55 7.99 -11.10 -14.06
N HIS A 56 6.87 -11.49 -13.46
CA HIS A 56 6.24 -12.79 -13.73
C HIS A 56 5.08 -12.71 -14.74
N GLY A 57 4.75 -11.51 -15.23
CA GLY A 57 3.71 -11.29 -16.23
C GLY A 57 2.31 -11.74 -15.80
N ARG A 58 1.93 -11.49 -14.54
CA ARG A 58 0.69 -12.01 -13.95
C ARG A 58 -0.07 -10.99 -13.11
N HIS A 59 -1.39 -11.18 -13.01
CA HIS A 59 -2.20 -10.53 -11.99
C HIS A 59 -2.05 -11.28 -10.65
N VAL A 60 -1.77 -10.54 -9.58
CA VAL A 60 -1.60 -11.10 -8.23
C VAL A 60 -2.95 -11.26 -7.52
N LEU A 61 -3.88 -10.34 -7.76
CA LEU A 61 -5.26 -10.45 -7.25
C LEU A 61 -6.09 -11.37 -8.16
N ALA A 62 -6.96 -12.15 -7.54
CA ALA A 62 -7.97 -12.92 -8.27
C ALA A 62 -8.93 -11.97 -9.02
N GLU A 63 -9.53 -12.45 -10.11
CA GLU A 63 -10.47 -11.66 -10.90
C GLU A 63 -11.66 -11.19 -10.04
N GLY A 64 -11.96 -9.90 -10.10
CA GLY A 64 -13.02 -9.26 -9.31
C GLY A 64 -12.69 -9.07 -7.82
N ALA A 65 -11.55 -9.57 -7.34
CA ALA A 65 -11.14 -9.37 -5.96
C ALA A 65 -10.64 -7.94 -5.72
N GLN A 66 -10.85 -7.45 -4.50
CA GLN A 66 -10.36 -6.16 -4.03
C GLN A 66 -9.33 -6.41 -2.93
N GLY A 67 -8.14 -5.88 -3.11
CA GLY A 67 -7.11 -5.83 -2.08
C GLY A 67 -7.31 -4.64 -1.16
N ASN A 68 -6.60 -4.66 -0.03
CA ASN A 68 -6.46 -3.50 0.85
C ASN A 68 -7.81 -2.95 1.37
N GLN A 69 -8.78 -3.85 1.62
CA GLN A 69 -10.05 -3.50 2.22
C GLN A 69 -9.92 -3.32 3.74
N PHE A 70 -10.55 -2.27 4.26
CA PHE A 70 -10.72 -2.11 5.71
C PHE A 70 -12.08 -2.61 6.13
N GLN A 71 -12.10 -3.52 7.09
CA GLN A 71 -13.30 -4.12 7.65
C GLN A 71 -13.27 -3.98 9.18
N ALA A 72 -14.40 -3.60 9.76
CA ALA A 72 -14.59 -3.51 11.20
C ALA A 72 -15.50 -4.65 11.64
N PHE A 73 -14.93 -5.60 12.39
CA PHE A 73 -15.66 -6.71 12.98
C PHE A 73 -16.21 -6.29 14.34
N HIS A 74 -17.39 -6.81 14.70
CA HIS A 74 -17.89 -6.68 16.08
C HIS A 74 -17.19 -7.70 16.97
N ASP A 75 -16.27 -7.22 17.79
CA ASP A 75 -15.56 -8.02 18.78
C ASP A 75 -16.36 -7.99 20.10
N ALA A 76 -17.15 -9.03 20.33
CA ALA A 76 -17.90 -9.27 21.56
C ALA A 76 -17.60 -10.69 22.09
N PRO A 77 -16.34 -10.93 22.53
CA PRO A 77 -15.86 -12.27 22.82
C PRO A 77 -16.57 -12.85 24.04
N ARG A 78 -16.81 -14.17 23.98
CA ARG A 78 -17.62 -14.86 25.00
C ARG A 78 -17.00 -14.83 26.40
N MET A 79 -15.66 -14.84 26.50
CA MET A 79 -14.85 -14.71 27.73
C MET A 79 -13.42 -14.19 27.43
N PHE A 80 -12.85 -13.40 28.33
CA PHE A 80 -11.48 -12.86 28.29
C PHE A 80 -11.18 -12.03 27.03
N ASP A 81 -11.92 -10.93 26.92
CA ASP A 81 -11.94 -10.00 25.80
C ASP A 81 -10.58 -9.45 25.35
N ALA A 82 -9.65 -9.25 26.28
CA ALA A 82 -8.33 -8.72 25.96
C ALA A 82 -7.31 -9.79 25.48
N TRP A 83 -7.66 -11.08 25.46
CA TRP A 83 -6.71 -12.18 25.23
C TRP A 83 -7.12 -13.18 24.15
N ASN A 84 -8.41 -13.30 23.88
CA ASN A 84 -8.94 -14.23 22.88
C ASN A 84 -9.40 -13.46 21.64
N ILE A 85 -9.14 -14.03 20.47
CA ILE A 85 -9.70 -13.57 19.19
C ILE A 85 -10.56 -14.72 18.66
N ASP A 86 -11.86 -14.48 18.50
CA ASP A 86 -12.78 -15.45 17.91
C ASP A 86 -12.56 -15.56 16.39
N PRO A 87 -12.91 -16.70 15.74
CA PRO A 87 -12.80 -16.86 14.29
C PRO A 87 -13.58 -15.78 13.52
N LEU A 88 -12.92 -15.10 12.58
CA LEU A 88 -13.49 -13.94 11.86
C LEU A 88 -14.66 -14.29 10.94
N ASP A 89 -14.70 -15.52 10.42
CA ASP A 89 -15.76 -16.02 9.55
C ASP A 89 -17.11 -16.15 10.27
N GLU A 90 -17.09 -16.17 11.60
CA GLU A 90 -18.29 -16.21 12.44
C GLU A 90 -18.78 -14.81 12.84
N LEU A 91 -18.01 -13.75 12.56
CA LEU A 91 -18.30 -12.40 13.05
C LEU A 91 -18.89 -11.50 11.96
N PRO A 92 -19.97 -10.76 12.26
CA PRO A 92 -20.46 -9.73 11.36
C PRO A 92 -19.43 -8.60 11.24
N PHE A 93 -19.27 -8.07 10.03
CA PHE A 93 -18.38 -6.95 9.77
C PHE A 93 -19.02 -5.89 8.88
N GLU A 94 -18.50 -4.68 9.01
CA GLU A 94 -18.81 -3.56 8.14
C GLU A 94 -17.54 -3.17 7.37
N SER A 95 -17.65 -3.02 6.05
CA SER A 95 -16.54 -2.49 5.24
C SER A 95 -16.50 -0.96 5.31
N ALA A 96 -15.31 -0.37 5.14
CA ALA A 96 -15.18 1.07 5.03
C ALA A 96 -16.01 1.61 3.85
N ALA A 97 -16.54 2.82 4.00
CA ALA A 97 -17.21 3.54 2.93
C ALA A 97 -16.22 3.85 1.78
N PRO A 98 -16.72 4.15 0.56
CA PRO A 98 -15.89 4.68 -0.51
C PRO A 98 -15.05 5.87 -0.06
N ALA A 99 -13.89 6.05 -0.67
CA ALA A 99 -12.99 7.14 -0.36
C ALA A 99 -13.66 8.50 -0.49
N GLU A 100 -13.49 9.33 0.54
CA GLU A 100 -13.82 10.76 0.52
C GLU A 100 -12.78 11.52 -0.32
N SER A 101 -11.54 11.05 -0.36
CA SER A 101 -10.52 11.59 -1.26
C SER A 101 -9.40 10.59 -1.55
N ILE A 102 -8.84 10.71 -2.75
CA ILE A 102 -7.63 10.02 -3.20
C ILE A 102 -6.70 11.08 -3.77
N ARG A 103 -5.49 11.20 -3.24
CA ARG A 103 -4.52 12.23 -3.67
C ARG A 103 -3.14 11.64 -3.81
N VAL A 104 -2.45 12.03 -4.87
CA VAL A 104 -0.99 11.88 -4.93
C VAL A 104 -0.37 12.89 -3.98
N ILE A 105 0.34 12.43 -2.95
CA ILE A 105 0.98 13.31 -1.95
C ILE A 105 2.50 13.34 -2.08
N GLU A 106 3.06 12.43 -2.87
CA GLU A 106 4.50 12.35 -3.13
C GLU A 106 4.73 11.73 -4.51
N VAL A 107 5.55 12.40 -5.33
CA VAL A 107 6.14 11.83 -6.55
C VAL A 107 7.60 12.27 -6.59
N GLY A 108 8.50 11.34 -6.31
CA GLY A 108 9.94 11.55 -6.43
C GLY A 108 10.58 10.41 -7.19
N ALA A 109 11.89 10.53 -7.43
CA ALA A 109 12.65 9.51 -8.16
C ALA A 109 12.75 8.16 -7.43
N LEU A 110 12.62 8.16 -6.09
CA LEU A 110 12.78 6.97 -5.25
C LEU A 110 11.46 6.37 -4.76
N ARG A 111 10.42 7.20 -4.62
CA ARG A 111 9.14 6.79 -4.04
C ARG A 111 8.00 7.66 -4.57
N ALA A 112 6.85 7.04 -4.73
CA ALA A 112 5.59 7.70 -4.95
C ALA A 112 4.57 7.23 -3.91
N THR A 113 3.67 8.11 -3.49
CA THR A 113 2.69 7.83 -2.43
C THR A 113 1.31 8.39 -2.75
N LEU A 114 0.28 7.55 -2.64
CA LEU A 114 -1.12 7.97 -2.59
C LEU A 114 -1.59 8.08 -1.14
N GLU A 115 -2.36 9.11 -0.85
CA GLU A 115 -3.17 9.23 0.36
C GLU A 115 -4.64 8.98 0.02
N ILE A 116 -5.23 7.99 0.68
CA ILE A 116 -6.65 7.66 0.57
C ILE A 116 -7.30 7.95 1.92
N VAL A 117 -8.30 8.83 1.93
CA VAL A 117 -9.08 9.16 3.12
C VAL A 117 -10.49 8.62 2.96
N ARG A 118 -10.96 7.86 3.94
CA ARG A 118 -12.30 7.27 3.96
C ARG A 118 -12.83 7.15 5.39
N ARG A 119 -14.10 6.77 5.55
CA ARG A 119 -14.69 6.51 6.86
C ARG A 119 -15.04 5.06 7.06
N ILE A 120 -14.99 4.63 8.31
CA ILE A 120 -15.61 3.38 8.76
C ILE A 120 -16.36 3.70 10.05
N LYS A 121 -17.67 3.45 10.07
CA LYS A 121 -18.55 3.90 11.16
C LYS A 121 -18.33 5.40 11.45
N SER A 122 -18.07 5.77 12.71
CA SER A 122 -17.78 7.15 13.12
C SER A 122 -16.30 7.56 12.99
N SER A 123 -15.43 6.67 12.49
CA SER A 123 -13.99 6.87 12.44
C SER A 123 -13.50 7.29 11.06
N LEU A 124 -12.45 8.10 11.02
CA LEU A 124 -11.75 8.50 9.80
C LEU A 124 -10.48 7.64 9.64
N ILE A 125 -10.30 7.05 8.46
CA ILE A 125 -9.08 6.35 8.08
C ILE A 125 -8.33 7.23 7.07
N ARG A 126 -7.05 7.48 7.36
CA ARG A 126 -6.10 8.05 6.39
C ARG A 126 -5.03 7.00 6.11
N GLN A 127 -5.09 6.43 4.92
CA GLN A 127 -4.11 5.45 4.46
C GLN A 127 -3.11 6.10 3.52
N ARG A 128 -1.84 5.75 3.66
CA ARG A 128 -0.80 6.08 2.69
C ARG A 128 -0.28 4.80 2.06
N VAL A 129 -0.42 4.69 0.74
CA VAL A 129 0.11 3.57 -0.05
C VAL A 129 1.31 4.09 -0.82
N SER A 130 2.48 3.52 -0.55
CA SER A 130 3.74 3.97 -1.15
C SER A 130 4.37 2.87 -1.99
N LEU A 131 4.93 3.25 -3.14
CA LEU A 131 5.69 2.37 -4.01
C LEU A 131 7.10 2.94 -4.22
N SER A 132 8.12 2.14 -3.89
CA SER A 132 9.52 2.51 -4.06
C SER A 132 10.03 2.10 -5.45
N ALA A 133 10.99 2.83 -6.01
CA ALA A 133 11.54 2.57 -7.35
C ALA A 133 12.25 1.20 -7.48
N HIS A 134 12.80 0.68 -6.38
CA HIS A 134 13.66 -0.50 -6.37
C HIS A 134 13.13 -1.68 -5.54
N SER A 135 11.87 -1.64 -5.09
CA SER A 135 11.30 -2.73 -4.30
C SER A 135 10.32 -3.52 -5.15
N LEU A 136 10.57 -4.82 -5.22
CA LEU A 136 9.53 -5.82 -5.30
C LEU A 136 8.90 -5.93 -3.91
N VAL A 137 7.61 -6.28 -3.83
CA VAL A 137 6.98 -6.56 -2.54
C VAL A 137 7.80 -7.65 -1.86
N GLY A 138 8.39 -7.31 -0.71
CA GLY A 138 9.19 -8.23 0.12
C GLY A 138 8.31 -9.13 0.97
#